data_AF-A0A6P0LF53-F1
#
_entry.id   AF-A0A6P0LF53-F1
#
_cell.length_a   1.000
_cell.length_b   1.000
_cell.length_c   1.000
_cell.angle_alpha   90.00
_cell.angle_beta   90.00
_cell.angle_gamma   90.00
#
_symmetry.space_group_name_H-M   'P 1'
#
loop_
_entity.id
_entity.type
_entity.pdbx_description
1 polymer ?
#
loop_
_entity_poly.entity_id
_entity_poly.type
_entity_poly.pdbx_seq_one_letter_code
_entity_poly.pdbx_strand_id
1 'polypeptide(L)'
;MSVNYADSYWKYLETAGLNLDSETLSTVETSIEGTSWDNPTSAIELNNCAVVALIEAEQCDNSSLRAMYVEMAFDALNQGIELSAHPLCVAHLALVFAMTGEMEQGIQTAFPTLINTLHPADINQQSIPLGLVYLPSGNGFTGNRYQQLAHILDAEDGYAQSIFLLTEVLCRSQLVFYNATGLRFLHLAVQLFSDSPSIHLKLGIASLVNSQWEGLFNLHQAKNLAPYSARIIQSLYLAYRDLGQRDLAKYWRDMGLARAGEIREEDSDVIGFKWTQLEIESPFTYVTFEEQLLLAVEPSLRSLVTSVLIAQGDWFEKEMEFWRNWLQPGMTVIDVGANAGVYTFSAALRVGAEGCVLAVEPFSGCVRCLEETCTINQLDWVKVCAGAASDRNGTAQLALHGASELNEIVSSDEEATVKAGNFEEVSCFTLDSLMEQEAISRVDLLKIDAEGHELQVLAGSNRILTEFTPTILYENIAGSRGSNLAVADYLRERGYQLFQYQPYLGQLIPINYREDLQGRLNIIALPESES
;
A
#
# COMPACT_ATOMS: atom_id res chain seq x y z
N MET A 1 34.07 2.65 -7.17
CA MET A 1 33.70 3.46 -8.35
C MET A 1 33.49 4.87 -7.85
N SER A 2 34.14 5.89 -8.41
CA SER A 2 33.87 7.28 -8.01
C SER A 2 32.51 7.66 -8.60
N VAL A 3 31.49 7.73 -7.76
CA VAL A 3 30.19 8.28 -8.14
C VAL A 3 30.41 9.76 -8.47
N ASN A 4 30.04 10.20 -9.67
CA ASN A 4 30.02 11.63 -9.96
C ASN A 4 28.71 12.19 -9.40
N TYR A 5 28.75 12.61 -8.14
CA TYR A 5 27.57 12.99 -7.37
C TYR A 5 26.72 14.09 -8.04
N ALA A 6 27.36 15.04 -8.72
CA ALA A 6 26.67 16.11 -9.45
C ALA A 6 25.89 15.56 -10.65
N ASP A 7 26.52 14.70 -11.46
CA ASP A 7 25.88 14.09 -12.64
C ASP A 7 24.71 13.18 -12.22
N SER A 8 24.86 12.44 -11.11
CA SER A 8 23.79 11.58 -10.58
C SER A 8 22.53 12.35 -10.22
N TYR A 9 22.66 13.53 -9.59
CA TYR A 9 21.50 14.36 -9.25
C TYR A 9 20.84 14.98 -10.49
N TRP A 10 21.63 15.47 -11.45
CA TRP A 10 21.07 15.99 -12.70
C TRP A 10 20.31 14.92 -13.49
N LYS A 11 20.88 13.72 -13.60
CA LYS A 11 20.20 12.58 -14.22
C LYS A 11 18.89 12.21 -13.51
N TYR A 12 18.86 12.33 -12.18
CA TYR A 12 17.63 12.13 -11.40
C TYR A 12 16.55 13.16 -11.77
N LEU A 13 16.89 14.44 -11.88
CA LEU A 13 15.96 15.50 -12.30
C LEU A 13 15.51 15.36 -13.76
N GLU A 14 16.41 14.95 -14.66
CA GLU A 14 16.09 14.69 -16.07
C GLU A 14 15.14 13.50 -16.22
N THR A 15 15.42 12.39 -15.52
CA THR A 15 14.55 11.21 -15.49
C THR A 15 13.18 11.58 -14.91
N ALA A 16 13.15 12.55 -14.01
CA ALA A 16 11.94 13.07 -13.43
C ALA A 16 11.10 13.95 -14.37
N GLY A 17 11.64 14.36 -15.53
CA GLY A 17 10.91 15.17 -16.51
C GLY A 17 10.40 16.50 -15.94
N LEU A 18 11.08 17.03 -14.92
CA LEU A 18 10.68 18.26 -14.23
C LEU A 18 10.87 19.46 -15.14
N ASN A 19 9.84 20.30 -15.23
CA ASN A 19 9.95 21.63 -15.83
C ASN A 19 10.12 22.64 -14.70
N LEU A 20 11.34 22.74 -14.18
CA LEU A 20 11.71 23.73 -13.16
C LEU A 20 11.94 25.09 -13.84
N ASP A 21 11.54 26.17 -13.18
CA ASP A 21 11.89 27.51 -13.64
C ASP A 21 13.40 27.79 -13.48
N SER A 22 13.87 28.88 -14.09
CA SER A 22 15.29 29.23 -14.10
C SER A 22 15.86 29.59 -12.73
N GLU A 23 15.04 30.08 -11.81
CA GLU A 23 15.47 30.47 -10.46
C GLU A 23 15.68 29.22 -9.60
N THR A 24 14.72 28.29 -9.63
CA THR A 24 14.83 26.99 -8.97
C THR A 24 16.03 26.20 -9.49
N LEU A 25 16.25 26.17 -10.82
CA LEU A 25 17.43 25.52 -11.41
C LEU A 25 18.74 26.13 -10.93
N SER A 26 18.84 27.46 -10.87
CA SER A 26 20.03 28.15 -10.37
C SER A 26 20.31 27.83 -8.90
N THR A 27 19.26 27.68 -8.09
CA THR A 27 19.39 27.31 -6.67
C THR A 27 19.89 25.88 -6.49
N VAL A 28 19.39 24.94 -7.31
CA VAL A 28 19.88 23.56 -7.34
C VAL A 28 21.34 23.50 -7.79
N GLU A 29 21.70 24.22 -8.86
CA GLU A 29 23.08 24.29 -9.36
C GLU A 29 24.02 24.83 -8.29
N THR A 30 23.65 25.92 -7.62
CA THR A 30 24.42 26.50 -6.50
C THR A 30 24.60 25.49 -5.36
N SER A 31 23.57 24.70 -5.06
CA SER A 31 23.64 23.67 -4.01
C SER A 31 24.59 22.53 -4.39
N ILE A 32 24.60 22.11 -5.66
CA ILE A 32 25.52 21.07 -6.16
C ILE A 32 26.96 21.57 -6.15
N GLU A 33 27.22 22.76 -6.70
CA GLU A 33 28.56 23.35 -6.77
C GLU A 33 29.13 23.70 -5.40
N GLY A 34 28.25 24.09 -4.47
CA GLY A 34 28.61 24.40 -3.08
C GLY A 34 28.86 23.19 -2.19
N THR A 35 28.59 21.96 -2.66
CA THR A 35 28.71 20.75 -1.83
C THR A 35 30.12 20.15 -1.89
N SER A 36 30.79 20.04 -0.74
CA SER A 36 32.00 19.22 -0.59
C SER A 36 31.65 17.72 -0.48
N TRP A 37 31.66 17.01 -1.60
CA TRP A 37 31.26 15.59 -1.68
C TRP A 37 32.24 14.62 -0.97
N ASP A 38 33.54 14.89 -1.03
CA ASP A 38 34.56 13.99 -0.46
C ASP A 38 34.77 14.20 1.04
N ASN A 39 34.50 15.41 1.54
CA ASN A 39 34.68 15.77 2.94
C ASN A 39 33.63 16.80 3.37
N PRO A 40 32.36 16.37 3.54
CA PRO A 40 31.28 17.24 3.96
C PRO A 40 31.49 17.67 5.41
N THR A 41 31.30 18.96 5.71
CA THR A 41 31.55 19.56 7.04
C THR A 41 30.33 20.22 7.64
N SER A 42 29.30 20.45 6.83
CA SER A 42 28.02 21.03 7.25
C SER A 42 26.88 20.03 7.12
N ALA A 43 25.80 20.26 7.89
CA ALA A 43 24.61 19.42 7.81
C ALA A 43 23.97 19.39 6.41
N ILE A 44 24.04 20.50 5.66
CA ILE A 44 23.47 20.57 4.30
C ILE A 44 24.31 19.77 3.29
N GLU A 45 25.64 19.79 3.40
CA GLU A 45 26.52 18.95 2.57
C GLU A 45 26.28 17.46 2.86
N LEU A 46 26.12 17.10 4.12
CA LEU A 46 25.79 15.73 4.54
C LEU A 46 24.41 15.30 4.03
N ASN A 47 23.40 16.17 4.08
CA ASN A 47 22.09 15.94 3.46
C ASN A 47 22.23 15.68 1.96
N ASN A 48 23.00 16.50 1.25
CA ASN A 48 23.17 16.37 -0.20
C ASN A 48 23.87 15.06 -0.56
N CYS A 49 24.89 14.65 0.21
CA CYS A 49 25.55 13.35 0.07
C CYS A 49 24.55 12.20 0.29
N ALA A 50 23.71 12.29 1.32
CA ALA A 50 22.69 11.28 1.59
C ALA A 50 21.65 11.18 0.48
N VAL A 51 21.20 12.32 -0.05
CA VAL A 51 20.24 12.39 -1.17
C VAL A 51 20.78 11.67 -2.39
N VAL A 52 22.04 11.90 -2.77
CA VAL A 52 22.63 11.18 -3.91
C VAL A 52 22.80 9.70 -3.60
N ALA A 53 23.19 9.33 -2.38
CA ALA A 53 23.25 7.91 -2.00
C ALA A 53 21.86 7.23 -2.12
N LEU A 54 20.77 7.89 -1.74
CA LEU A 54 19.40 7.36 -1.93
C LEU A 54 19.02 7.23 -3.40
N ILE A 55 19.46 8.16 -4.25
CA ILE A 55 19.27 8.07 -5.71
C ILE A 55 20.03 6.87 -6.29
N GLU A 56 21.27 6.65 -5.87
CA GLU A 56 22.06 5.48 -6.27
C GLU A 56 21.46 4.16 -5.75
N ALA A 57 20.85 4.19 -4.55
CA ALA A 57 20.11 3.05 -4.01
C ALA A 57 18.89 2.70 -4.88
N GLU A 58 18.09 3.70 -5.28
CA GLU A 58 16.93 3.52 -6.17
C GLU A 58 17.33 2.97 -7.54
N GLN A 59 18.45 3.41 -8.10
CA GLN A 59 18.94 2.96 -9.41
C GLN A 59 19.61 1.58 -9.39
N CYS A 60 19.79 0.97 -8.20
CA CYS A 60 20.51 -0.27 -8.04
C CYS A 60 19.58 -1.50 -8.05
N ASP A 61 19.81 -2.44 -8.97
CA ASP A 61 19.09 -3.72 -9.02
C ASP A 61 19.54 -4.70 -7.93
N ASN A 62 20.77 -4.57 -7.42
CA ASN A 62 21.34 -5.48 -6.41
C ASN A 62 20.95 -5.04 -4.99
N SER A 63 20.26 -5.91 -4.25
CA SER A 63 19.77 -5.61 -2.88
C SER A 63 20.88 -5.35 -1.87
N SER A 64 22.05 -6.00 -1.98
CA SER A 64 23.19 -5.77 -1.09
C SER A 64 23.83 -4.41 -1.34
N LEU A 65 24.00 -4.03 -2.61
CA LEU A 65 24.54 -2.73 -2.98
C LEU A 65 23.56 -1.59 -2.64
N ARG A 66 22.26 -1.83 -2.83
CA ARG A 66 21.19 -0.92 -2.38
C ARG A 66 21.27 -0.66 -0.87
N ALA A 67 21.38 -1.73 -0.07
CA ALA A 67 21.50 -1.62 1.39
C ALA A 67 22.73 -0.81 1.81
N MET A 68 23.88 -1.00 1.14
CA MET A 68 25.08 -0.21 1.39
C MET A 68 24.85 1.28 1.16
N TYR A 69 24.19 1.67 0.07
CA TYR A 69 23.89 3.09 -0.19
C TYR A 69 22.88 3.67 0.81
N VAL A 70 21.88 2.89 1.24
CA VAL A 70 20.95 3.32 2.29
C VAL A 70 21.66 3.52 3.62
N GLU A 71 22.60 2.64 3.97
CA GLU A 71 23.44 2.79 5.17
C GLU A 71 24.32 4.05 5.09
N MET A 72 24.95 4.31 3.94
CA MET A 72 25.70 5.55 3.70
C MET A 72 24.81 6.80 3.88
N ALA A 73 23.59 6.78 3.36
CA ALA A 73 22.63 7.87 3.53
C ALA A 73 22.25 8.04 5.01
N PHE A 74 21.95 6.94 5.71
CA PHE A 74 21.60 6.94 7.12
C PHE A 74 22.71 7.54 7.99
N ASP A 75 23.96 7.16 7.78
CA ASP A 75 25.11 7.68 8.52
C ASP A 75 25.33 9.18 8.27
N ALA A 76 25.25 9.62 7.02
CA ALA A 76 25.39 11.03 6.66
C ALA A 76 24.28 11.89 7.29
N LEU A 77 23.03 11.41 7.27
CA LEU A 77 21.89 12.12 7.86
C LEU A 77 22.03 12.24 9.38
N ASN A 78 22.41 11.16 10.08
CA ASN A 78 22.63 11.21 11.53
C ASN A 78 23.76 12.17 11.91
N GLN A 79 24.88 12.15 11.18
CA GLN A 79 25.95 13.14 11.38
C GLN A 79 25.45 14.58 11.18
N GLY A 80 24.63 14.82 10.16
CA GLY A 80 24.04 16.13 9.91
C GLY A 80 23.10 16.59 11.04
N ILE A 81 22.35 15.66 11.62
CA ILE A 81 21.47 15.91 12.77
C ILE A 81 22.30 16.23 14.02
N GLU A 82 23.40 15.52 14.28
CA GLU A 82 24.28 15.79 15.41
C GLU A 82 24.97 17.16 15.32
N LEU A 83 25.32 17.62 14.11
CA LEU A 83 25.99 18.90 13.91
C LEU A 83 25.10 20.11 14.19
N SER A 84 23.84 20.10 13.75
CA SER A 84 22.98 21.28 13.85
C SER A 84 21.48 21.01 13.98
N ALA A 85 21.06 19.76 14.19
CA ALA A 85 19.66 19.34 14.17
C ALA A 85 18.89 19.84 12.93
N HIS A 86 19.54 19.83 11.76
CA HIS A 86 18.98 20.41 10.54
C HIS A 86 17.67 19.69 10.16
N PRO A 87 16.54 20.40 10.00
CA PRO A 87 15.24 19.76 9.82
C PRO A 87 15.16 18.95 8.51
N LEU A 88 15.87 19.38 7.45
CA LEU A 88 15.94 18.62 6.19
C LEU A 88 16.64 17.25 6.35
N CYS A 89 17.68 17.15 7.17
CA CYS A 89 18.33 15.87 7.46
C CYS A 89 17.36 14.94 8.22
N VAL A 90 16.64 15.50 9.18
CA VAL A 90 15.63 14.74 9.94
C VAL A 90 14.49 14.29 9.02
N ALA A 91 14.08 15.13 8.07
CA ALA A 91 13.05 14.82 7.10
C ALA A 91 13.45 13.66 6.18
N HIS A 92 14.67 13.68 5.61
CA HIS A 92 15.17 12.56 4.82
C HIS A 92 15.40 11.30 5.66
N LEU A 93 15.84 11.42 6.92
CA LEU A 93 15.99 10.25 7.80
C LEU A 93 14.63 9.59 8.08
N ALA A 94 13.61 10.41 8.37
CA ALA A 94 12.26 9.93 8.56
C ALA A 94 11.66 9.32 7.28
N LEU A 95 12.03 9.84 6.10
CA LEU A 95 11.69 9.26 4.81
C LEU A 95 12.33 7.87 4.62
N VAL A 96 13.60 7.69 4.99
CA VAL A 96 14.25 6.37 4.97
C VAL A 96 13.49 5.38 5.83
N PHE A 97 13.13 5.75 7.07
CA PHE A 97 12.31 4.88 7.93
C PHE A 97 10.97 4.50 7.28
N ALA A 98 10.28 5.47 6.68
CA ALA A 98 9.02 5.20 5.99
C ALA A 98 9.20 4.23 4.80
N MET A 99 10.26 4.41 4.00
CA MET A 99 10.57 3.57 2.85
C MET A 99 10.97 2.14 3.23
N THR A 100 11.69 1.97 4.34
CA THR A 100 12.12 0.64 4.83
C THR A 100 11.06 -0.04 5.70
N GLY A 101 9.86 0.53 5.81
CA GLY A 101 8.73 -0.07 6.54
C GLY A 101 8.72 0.19 8.05
N GLU A 102 9.59 1.06 8.56
CA GLU A 102 9.68 1.49 9.97
C GLU A 102 8.79 2.72 10.21
N MET A 103 7.50 2.61 9.85
CA MET A 103 6.58 3.74 9.79
C MET A 103 6.40 4.48 11.12
N GLU A 104 6.36 3.75 12.25
CA GLU A 104 6.22 4.36 13.57
C GLU A 104 7.43 5.22 13.91
N GLN A 105 8.65 4.75 13.63
CA GLN A 105 9.87 5.52 13.81
C GLN A 105 9.90 6.74 12.89
N GLY A 106 9.44 6.60 11.65
CA GLY A 106 9.26 7.70 10.71
C GLY A 106 8.35 8.80 11.28
N ILE A 107 7.18 8.43 11.83
CA ILE A 107 6.25 9.38 12.45
C ILE A 107 6.84 10.02 13.70
N GLN A 108 7.43 9.23 14.59
CA GLN A 108 8.04 9.71 15.84
C GLN A 108 9.23 10.65 15.59
N THR A 109 9.89 10.52 14.44
CA THR A 109 10.99 11.39 14.01
C THR A 109 10.47 12.66 13.31
N ALA A 110 9.51 12.50 12.39
CA ALA A 110 9.01 13.61 11.57
C ALA A 110 8.10 14.56 12.35
N PHE A 111 7.19 14.06 13.19
CA PHE A 111 6.16 14.88 13.81
C PHE A 111 6.72 15.93 14.79
N PRO A 112 7.61 15.57 15.75
CA PRO A 112 8.19 16.58 16.65
C PRO A 112 9.00 17.63 15.89
N THR A 113 9.73 17.21 14.85
CA THR A 113 10.52 18.09 14.00
C THR A 113 9.64 19.07 13.26
N LEU A 114 8.53 18.61 12.67
CA LEU A 114 7.55 19.47 12.01
C LEU A 114 7.08 20.58 12.96
N ILE A 115 6.64 20.22 14.17
CA ILE A 115 6.17 21.19 15.17
C ILE A 115 7.27 22.20 15.54
N ASN A 116 8.50 21.72 15.74
CA ASN A 116 9.64 22.58 16.06
C ASN A 116 10.09 23.45 14.88
N THR A 117 9.75 23.10 13.65
CA THR A 117 10.09 23.83 12.42
C THR A 117 9.06 24.94 12.15
N LEU A 118 7.83 24.82 12.66
CA LEU A 118 6.80 25.87 12.55
C LEU A 118 7.14 27.14 13.34
N HIS A 119 7.89 27.03 14.45
CA HIS A 119 8.15 28.14 15.38
C HIS A 119 9.30 29.10 14.95
N PRO A 120 10.42 28.62 14.34
CA PRO A 120 11.50 29.46 13.83
C PRO A 120 11.12 30.28 12.60
N ALA A 121 10.20 29.79 11.75
CA ALA A 121 9.74 30.48 10.55
C ALA A 121 9.20 31.89 10.85
N ASP A 122 8.62 32.10 12.03
CA ASP A 122 8.02 33.38 12.45
C ASP A 122 8.93 34.25 13.34
N ILE A 123 9.97 33.70 13.98
CA ILE A 123 10.70 34.38 15.08
C ILE A 123 12.17 34.65 14.75
N ASN A 124 12.83 33.80 13.97
CA ASN A 124 14.23 33.99 13.60
C ASN A 124 14.32 34.32 12.12
N GLN A 125 14.65 35.58 11.79
CA GLN A 125 15.03 36.03 10.43
C GLN A 125 16.31 35.34 9.88
N GLN A 126 16.74 34.21 10.45
CA GLN A 126 17.82 33.37 9.95
C GLN A 126 17.22 32.24 9.10
N SER A 127 17.13 32.49 7.81
CA SER A 127 16.89 31.45 6.80
C SER A 127 17.99 30.38 6.89
N ILE A 128 17.59 29.11 6.85
CA ILE A 128 18.52 27.98 6.69
C ILE A 128 18.69 27.68 5.20
N PRO A 129 19.89 27.26 4.76
CA PRO A 129 20.15 27.03 3.34
C PRO A 129 19.24 25.93 2.79
N LEU A 130 18.82 26.11 1.55
CA LEU A 130 18.18 25.07 0.75
C LEU A 130 19.18 23.94 0.47
N GLY A 131 18.66 22.73 0.32
CA GLY A 131 19.43 21.55 -0.01
C GLY A 131 18.85 20.78 -1.18
N LEU A 132 19.57 19.74 -1.57
CA LEU A 132 19.03 18.74 -2.49
C LEU A 132 17.95 17.93 -1.78
N VAL A 133 17.00 17.44 -2.59
CA VAL A 133 15.85 16.66 -2.10
C VAL A 133 15.72 15.39 -2.92
N TYR A 134 15.43 14.30 -2.23
CA TYR A 134 15.06 13.01 -2.80
C TYR A 134 13.61 12.65 -2.42
N LEU A 135 12.86 12.17 -3.40
CA LEU A 135 11.60 11.45 -3.21
C LEU A 135 11.68 10.08 -3.89
N PRO A 136 11.22 9.00 -3.22
CA PRO A 136 11.27 7.65 -3.76
C PRO A 136 10.31 7.42 -4.92
N SER A 137 10.69 6.51 -5.80
CA SER A 137 9.84 5.98 -6.87
C SER A 137 8.54 5.35 -6.36
N GLY A 138 7.47 5.44 -7.17
CA GLY A 138 6.13 4.93 -6.87
C GLY A 138 5.07 6.05 -6.90
N ASN A 139 3.81 5.68 -6.66
CA ASN A 139 2.73 6.65 -6.51
C ASN A 139 3.01 7.49 -5.26
N GLY A 140 3.48 8.73 -5.46
CA GLY A 140 3.65 9.68 -4.38
C GLY A 140 2.33 9.98 -3.69
N PHE A 141 2.37 10.48 -2.46
CA PHE A 141 1.14 10.77 -1.73
C PHE A 141 0.26 11.80 -2.46
N THR A 142 0.87 12.72 -3.19
CA THR A 142 0.20 13.71 -4.07
C THR A 142 -0.25 13.17 -5.43
N GLY A 143 0.03 11.90 -5.74
CA GLY A 143 -0.30 11.24 -7.00
C GLY A 143 0.68 11.51 -8.15
N ASN A 144 1.60 12.47 -8.02
CA ASN A 144 2.67 12.72 -8.99
C ASN A 144 3.97 13.12 -8.27
N ARG A 145 4.93 12.19 -8.17
CA ARG A 145 6.22 12.43 -7.49
C ARG A 145 6.96 13.65 -8.01
N TYR A 146 6.80 13.98 -9.29
CA TYR A 146 7.54 15.05 -9.95
C TYR A 146 6.97 16.42 -9.64
N GLN A 147 5.65 16.59 -9.71
CA GLN A 147 5.00 17.84 -9.30
C GLN A 147 5.32 18.16 -7.83
N GLN A 148 5.35 17.12 -6.99
CA GLN A 148 5.71 17.29 -5.59
C GLN A 148 7.18 17.66 -5.39
N LEU A 149 8.10 16.99 -6.08
CA LEU A 149 9.52 17.33 -6.02
C LEU A 149 9.75 18.77 -6.49
N ALA A 150 9.12 19.21 -7.58
CA ALA A 150 9.19 20.59 -8.05
C ALA A 150 8.73 21.57 -6.95
N HIS A 151 7.60 21.31 -6.30
CA HIS A 151 7.07 22.17 -5.24
C HIS A 151 8.00 22.25 -4.02
N ILE A 152 8.66 21.14 -3.65
CA ILE A 152 9.63 21.14 -2.55
C ILE A 152 10.90 21.91 -2.94
N LEU A 153 11.36 21.79 -4.20
CA LEU A 153 12.55 22.49 -4.70
C LEU A 153 12.32 24.01 -4.87
N ASP A 154 11.08 24.42 -5.17
CA ASP A 154 10.63 25.83 -5.29
C ASP A 154 10.35 26.50 -3.92
N ALA A 155 10.69 25.84 -2.81
CA ALA A 155 10.47 26.39 -1.48
C ALA A 155 11.30 27.67 -1.25
N GLU A 156 10.69 28.67 -0.58
CA GLU A 156 11.31 29.98 -0.32
C GLU A 156 12.57 29.89 0.55
N ASP A 157 12.61 28.93 1.48
CA ASP A 157 13.77 28.64 2.32
C ASP A 157 13.83 27.17 2.76
N GLY A 158 14.92 26.79 3.44
CA GLY A 158 15.09 25.42 3.92
C GLY A 158 14.08 25.00 5.00
N TYR A 159 13.41 25.93 5.70
CA TYR A 159 12.35 25.57 6.64
C TYR A 159 11.09 25.14 5.88
N ALA A 160 10.65 25.93 4.90
CA ALA A 160 9.54 25.57 4.02
C ALA A 160 9.83 24.26 3.28
N GLN A 161 11.05 24.10 2.75
CA GLN A 161 11.50 22.86 2.10
C GLN A 161 11.37 21.66 3.04
N SER A 162 11.81 21.82 4.29
CA SER A 162 11.71 20.77 5.31
C SER A 162 10.28 20.45 5.70
N ILE A 163 9.40 21.47 5.84
CA ILE A 163 7.98 21.29 6.16
C ILE A 163 7.30 20.44 5.09
N PHE A 164 7.51 20.76 3.80
CA PHE A 164 6.92 20.01 2.71
C PHE A 164 7.36 18.53 2.72
N LEU A 165 8.65 18.27 2.94
CA LEU A 165 9.16 16.90 3.01
C LEU A 165 8.67 16.16 4.26
N LEU A 166 8.61 16.81 5.42
CA LEU A 166 8.07 16.21 6.66
C LEU A 166 6.60 15.87 6.51
N THR A 167 5.80 16.73 5.87
CA THR A 167 4.40 16.42 5.57
C THR A 167 4.29 15.21 4.65
N GLU A 168 5.15 15.10 3.64
CA GLU A 168 5.19 13.92 2.78
C GLU A 168 5.46 12.64 3.57
N VAL A 169 6.46 12.66 4.46
CA VAL A 169 6.79 11.51 5.31
C VAL A 169 5.61 11.13 6.21
N LEU A 170 4.98 12.10 6.87
CA LEU A 170 3.85 11.83 7.77
C LEU A 170 2.67 11.23 7.03
N CYS A 171 2.43 11.66 5.80
CA CYS A 171 1.36 11.12 4.97
C CYS A 171 1.71 9.72 4.45
N ARG A 172 2.93 9.50 3.96
CA ARG A 172 3.39 8.16 3.53
C ARG A 172 3.41 7.13 4.64
N SER A 173 3.71 7.55 5.87
CA SER A 173 3.84 6.65 7.02
C SER A 173 2.47 6.21 7.59
N GLN A 174 1.36 6.56 6.95
CA GLN A 174 0.03 6.08 7.31
C GLN A 174 -0.38 4.94 6.38
N LEU A 175 -0.51 3.74 6.93
CA LEU A 175 -1.04 2.56 6.22
C LEU A 175 -2.44 2.83 5.66
N VAL A 176 -3.29 3.43 6.50
CA VAL A 176 -4.69 3.71 6.18
C VAL A 176 -5.08 5.05 6.80
N PHE A 177 -5.52 5.99 5.98
CA PHE A 177 -5.89 7.35 6.42
C PHE A 177 -7.22 7.43 7.19
N TYR A 178 -7.85 6.29 7.48
CA TYR A 178 -9.18 6.21 8.06
C TYR A 178 -9.17 6.25 9.59
N ASN A 179 -7.99 6.33 10.21
CA ASN A 179 -7.87 6.65 11.64
C ASN A 179 -7.79 8.17 11.87
N ALA A 180 -8.01 8.61 13.11
CA ALA A 180 -8.03 10.04 13.47
C ALA A 180 -6.70 10.76 13.19
N THR A 181 -5.56 10.05 13.28
CA THR A 181 -4.23 10.61 13.01
C THR A 181 -4.03 10.85 11.51
N GLY A 182 -4.39 9.88 10.67
CA GLY A 182 -4.34 9.98 9.21
C GLY A 182 -5.19 11.12 8.68
N LEU A 183 -6.42 11.29 9.18
CA LEU A 183 -7.27 12.44 8.84
C LEU A 183 -6.61 13.78 9.18
N ARG A 184 -5.96 13.89 10.35
CA ARG A 184 -5.26 15.13 10.74
C ARG A 184 -4.11 15.46 9.79
N PHE A 185 -3.36 14.45 9.34
CA PHE A 185 -2.28 14.66 8.36
C PHE A 185 -2.82 15.00 6.97
N LEU A 186 -3.95 14.44 6.54
CA LEU A 186 -4.61 14.85 5.31
C LEU A 186 -5.11 16.29 5.37
N HIS A 187 -5.67 16.73 6.50
CA HIS A 187 -6.07 18.13 6.69
C HIS A 187 -4.88 19.08 6.61
N LEU A 188 -3.75 18.73 7.24
CA LEU A 188 -2.50 19.49 7.11
C LEU A 188 -2.03 19.53 5.64
N ALA A 189 -2.05 18.39 4.95
CA ALA A 189 -1.61 18.31 3.56
C ALA A 189 -2.45 19.19 2.64
N VAL A 190 -3.78 19.28 2.82
CA VAL A 190 -4.62 20.19 2.03
C VAL A 190 -4.26 21.67 2.26
N GLN A 191 -3.79 22.04 3.45
CA GLN A 191 -3.34 23.41 3.72
C GLN A 191 -2.05 23.76 2.99
N LEU A 192 -1.15 22.78 2.82
CA LEU A 192 0.15 22.98 2.19
C LEU A 192 0.12 22.76 0.68
N PHE A 193 -0.76 21.89 0.19
CA PHE A 193 -0.86 21.48 -1.20
C PHE A 193 -2.30 21.61 -1.71
N SER A 194 -2.88 22.80 -1.58
CA SER A 194 -4.29 23.07 -1.92
C SER A 194 -4.67 22.78 -3.37
N ASP A 195 -3.68 22.77 -4.26
CA ASP A 195 -3.90 22.57 -5.69
C ASP A 195 -3.73 21.10 -6.10
N SER A 196 -3.53 20.19 -5.14
CA SER A 196 -3.40 18.76 -5.40
C SER A 196 -4.76 18.06 -5.46
N PRO A 197 -5.21 17.60 -6.64
CA PRO A 197 -6.46 16.83 -6.75
C PRO A 197 -6.39 15.51 -5.98
N SER A 198 -5.21 14.89 -5.88
CA SER A 198 -5.04 13.59 -5.20
C SER A 198 -5.22 13.73 -3.68
N ILE A 199 -4.68 14.78 -3.06
CA ILE A 199 -4.85 15.00 -1.61
C ILE A 199 -6.32 15.27 -1.29
N HIS A 200 -6.99 16.11 -2.08
CA HIS A 200 -8.43 16.33 -1.93
C HIS A 200 -9.26 15.06 -2.12
N LEU A 201 -8.89 14.20 -3.08
CA LEU A 201 -9.52 12.89 -3.26
C LEU A 201 -9.36 12.03 -2.00
N LYS A 202 -8.13 11.89 -1.49
CA LYS A 202 -7.81 11.10 -0.29
C LYS A 202 -8.54 11.61 0.94
N LEU A 203 -8.54 12.93 1.18
CA LEU A 203 -9.27 13.55 2.29
C LEU A 203 -10.78 13.34 2.14
N GLY A 204 -11.32 13.52 0.93
CA GLY A 204 -12.73 13.33 0.66
C GLY A 204 -13.21 11.91 0.97
N ILE A 205 -12.49 10.90 0.47
CA ILE A 205 -12.79 9.48 0.76
C ILE A 205 -12.61 9.19 2.25
N ALA A 206 -11.49 9.59 2.85
CA ALA A 206 -11.20 9.28 4.25
C ALA A 206 -12.21 9.90 5.23
N SER A 207 -12.65 11.13 4.96
CA SER A 207 -13.72 11.78 5.72
C SER A 207 -15.03 11.01 5.59
N LEU A 208 -15.42 10.59 4.38
CA LEU A 208 -16.68 9.86 4.16
C LEU A 208 -16.67 8.47 4.82
N VAL A 209 -15.55 7.74 4.77
CA VAL A 209 -15.36 6.49 5.52
C VAL A 209 -15.59 6.72 7.02
N ASN A 210 -15.12 7.85 7.54
CA ASN A 210 -15.33 8.28 8.93
C ASN A 210 -16.70 8.93 9.19
N SER A 211 -17.67 8.80 8.27
CA SER A 211 -19.00 9.40 8.37
C SER A 211 -19.00 10.93 8.50
N GLN A 212 -17.97 11.60 7.98
CA GLN A 212 -17.86 13.07 7.90
C GLN A 212 -18.31 13.53 6.51
N TRP A 213 -19.46 14.19 6.45
CA TRP A 213 -20.12 14.61 5.20
C TRP A 213 -19.34 15.71 4.46
N GLU A 214 -18.48 16.44 5.17
CA GLU A 214 -17.58 17.46 4.61
C GLU A 214 -16.62 16.87 3.56
N GLY A 215 -16.39 15.56 3.59
CA GLY A 215 -15.64 14.83 2.58
C GLY A 215 -16.18 15.03 1.16
N LEU A 216 -17.49 15.24 0.99
CA LEU A 216 -18.08 15.57 -0.32
C LEU A 216 -17.49 16.85 -0.91
N PHE A 217 -17.27 17.90 -0.11
CA PHE A 217 -16.68 19.14 -0.63
C PHE A 217 -15.27 18.90 -1.16
N ASN A 218 -14.48 18.08 -0.46
CA ASN A 218 -13.14 17.72 -0.92
C ASN A 218 -13.19 16.92 -2.23
N LEU A 219 -14.12 16.00 -2.40
CA LEU A 219 -14.30 15.30 -3.69
C LEU A 219 -14.68 16.24 -4.84
N HIS A 220 -15.54 17.24 -4.58
CA HIS A 220 -15.87 18.27 -5.58
C HIS A 220 -14.68 19.18 -5.89
N GLN A 221 -13.86 19.54 -4.90
CA GLN A 221 -12.62 20.30 -5.13
C GLN A 221 -11.62 19.50 -5.94
N ALA A 222 -11.44 18.21 -5.64
CA ALA A 222 -10.65 17.30 -6.46
C ALA A 222 -11.15 17.27 -7.91
N LYS A 223 -12.48 17.25 -8.11
CA LYS A 223 -13.11 17.27 -9.44
C LYS A 223 -12.94 18.60 -10.18
N ASN A 224 -12.84 19.72 -9.47
CA ASN A 224 -12.56 21.02 -10.07
C ASN A 224 -11.11 21.10 -10.55
N LEU A 225 -10.17 20.57 -9.76
CA LEU A 225 -8.74 20.55 -10.07
C LEU A 225 -8.39 19.52 -11.17
N ALA A 226 -9.04 18.36 -11.18
CA ALA A 226 -8.82 17.30 -12.16
C ALA A 226 -10.15 16.82 -12.78
N PRO A 227 -10.74 17.59 -13.71
CA PRO A 227 -12.09 17.36 -14.20
C PRO A 227 -12.30 16.09 -15.02
N TYR A 228 -11.22 15.44 -15.47
CA TYR A 228 -11.28 14.26 -16.33
C TYR A 228 -10.84 12.97 -15.61
N SER A 229 -10.53 13.03 -14.32
CA SER A 229 -10.08 11.85 -13.58
C SER A 229 -11.23 10.87 -13.35
N ALA A 230 -11.08 9.65 -13.85
CA ALA A 230 -12.06 8.58 -13.67
C ALA A 230 -12.28 8.24 -12.19
N ARG A 231 -11.20 8.13 -11.41
CA ARG A 231 -11.24 7.83 -9.96
C ARG A 231 -12.02 8.88 -9.16
N ILE A 232 -11.84 10.17 -9.50
CA ILE A 232 -12.55 11.26 -8.81
C ILE A 232 -14.05 11.25 -9.15
N ILE A 233 -14.39 11.06 -10.42
CA ILE A 233 -15.80 10.97 -10.86
C ILE A 233 -16.47 9.74 -10.23
N GLN A 234 -15.78 8.60 -10.19
CA GLN A 234 -16.25 7.39 -9.54
C GLN A 234 -16.47 7.59 -8.04
N SER A 235 -15.56 8.30 -7.36
CA SER A 235 -15.71 8.61 -5.94
C SER A 235 -16.97 9.42 -5.64
N LEU A 236 -17.30 10.39 -6.49
CA LEU A 236 -18.55 11.14 -6.38
C LEU A 236 -19.76 10.23 -6.63
N TYR A 237 -19.73 9.39 -7.66
CA TYR A 237 -20.77 8.39 -7.91
C TYR A 237 -21.02 7.49 -6.68
N LEU A 238 -19.97 6.91 -6.10
CA LEU A 238 -20.06 6.02 -4.94
C LEU A 238 -20.50 6.78 -3.68
N ALA A 239 -19.99 7.99 -3.44
CA ALA A 239 -20.39 8.81 -2.30
C ALA A 239 -21.91 9.12 -2.33
N TYR A 240 -22.44 9.52 -3.48
CA TYR A 240 -23.88 9.78 -3.61
C TYR A 240 -24.72 8.50 -3.57
N ARG A 241 -24.18 7.37 -4.04
CA ARG A 241 -24.80 6.04 -3.90
C ARG A 241 -24.92 5.65 -2.43
N ASP A 242 -23.85 5.78 -1.64
CA ASP A 242 -23.81 5.48 -0.20
C ASP A 242 -24.78 6.36 0.62
N LEU A 243 -25.02 7.59 0.16
CA LEU A 243 -25.99 8.52 0.75
C LEU A 243 -27.44 8.26 0.30
N GLY A 244 -27.68 7.28 -0.58
CA GLY A 244 -29.00 6.99 -1.14
C GLY A 244 -29.52 8.03 -2.15
N GLN A 245 -28.66 8.94 -2.63
CA GLN A 245 -29.00 10.00 -3.57
C GLN A 245 -28.93 9.49 -5.01
N ARG A 246 -29.88 8.64 -5.40
CA ARG A 246 -29.87 7.90 -6.67
C ARG A 246 -29.75 8.78 -7.92
N ASP A 247 -30.47 9.90 -7.97
CA ASP A 247 -30.42 10.81 -9.13
C ASP A 247 -29.05 11.47 -9.30
N LEU A 248 -28.40 11.82 -8.19
CA LEU A 248 -27.04 12.38 -8.21
C LEU A 248 -26.01 11.32 -8.55
N ALA A 249 -26.12 10.11 -8.00
CA ALA A 249 -25.26 8.99 -8.39
C ALA A 249 -25.38 8.72 -9.90
N LYS A 250 -26.60 8.67 -10.43
CA LYS A 250 -26.86 8.51 -11.87
C LYS A 250 -26.17 9.60 -12.70
N TYR A 251 -26.31 10.86 -12.27
CA TYR A 251 -25.67 11.99 -12.94
C TYR A 251 -24.14 11.81 -13.06
N TRP A 252 -23.46 11.41 -11.98
CA TRP A 252 -22.01 11.21 -12.01
C TRP A 252 -21.59 10.03 -12.87
N ARG A 253 -22.35 8.93 -12.85
CA ARG A 253 -22.13 7.80 -13.75
C ARG A 253 -22.30 8.20 -15.21
N ASP A 254 -23.38 8.89 -15.54
CA ASP A 254 -23.67 9.33 -16.91
C ASP A 254 -22.63 10.36 -17.41
N MET A 255 -22.11 11.21 -16.52
CA MET A 255 -20.96 12.08 -16.82
C MET A 255 -19.71 11.27 -17.13
N GLY A 256 -19.38 10.25 -16.32
CA GLY A 256 -18.26 9.34 -16.58
C GLY A 256 -18.41 8.63 -17.93
N LEU A 257 -19.62 8.15 -18.23
CA LEU A 257 -19.92 7.48 -19.50
C LEU A 257 -19.72 8.41 -20.70
N ALA A 258 -20.18 9.66 -20.60
CA ALA A 258 -19.98 10.65 -21.65
C ALA A 258 -18.48 10.92 -21.89
N ARG A 259 -17.68 10.97 -20.82
CA ARG A 259 -16.22 11.13 -20.94
C ARG A 259 -15.54 9.92 -21.55
N ALA A 260 -15.95 8.71 -21.18
CA ALA A 260 -15.42 7.50 -21.80
C ALA A 260 -15.60 7.49 -23.33
N GLY A 261 -16.72 8.03 -23.83
CA GLY A 261 -16.99 8.14 -25.27
C GLY A 261 -16.18 9.22 -26.00
N GLU A 262 -15.50 10.11 -25.28
CA GLU A 262 -14.59 11.11 -25.87
C GLU A 262 -13.14 10.58 -26.01
N ILE A 263 -12.81 9.51 -25.29
CA ILE A 263 -11.49 8.88 -25.29
C ILE A 263 -11.45 7.84 -26.42
N ARG A 264 -10.30 7.70 -27.09
CA ARG A 264 -10.13 6.66 -28.11
C ARG A 264 -10.08 5.29 -27.44
N GLU A 265 -10.73 4.28 -28.03
CA GLU A 265 -10.77 2.92 -27.45
C GLU A 265 -9.39 2.28 -27.22
N GLU A 266 -8.37 2.73 -27.94
CA GLU A 266 -6.98 2.26 -27.82
C GLU A 266 -6.21 2.88 -26.65
N ASP A 267 -6.80 3.86 -25.95
CA ASP A 267 -6.18 4.55 -24.82
C ASP A 267 -6.36 3.76 -23.52
N SER A 268 -5.29 3.60 -22.74
CA SER A 268 -5.33 2.91 -21.45
C SER A 268 -6.31 3.56 -20.48
N ASP A 269 -6.57 4.86 -20.61
CA ASP A 269 -7.48 5.60 -19.73
C ASP A 269 -8.95 5.14 -19.83
N VAL A 270 -9.34 4.47 -20.91
CA VAL A 270 -10.71 3.93 -21.07
C VAL A 270 -11.03 2.88 -20.01
N ILE A 271 -10.04 2.12 -19.55
CA ILE A 271 -10.23 1.08 -18.53
C ILE A 271 -10.78 1.68 -17.23
N GLY A 272 -10.32 2.89 -16.86
CA GLY A 272 -10.76 3.61 -15.67
C GLY A 272 -12.24 3.97 -15.65
N PHE A 273 -12.91 3.98 -16.80
CA PHE A 273 -14.34 4.31 -16.91
C PHE A 273 -15.26 3.10 -17.07
N LYS A 274 -14.74 1.87 -17.06
CA LYS A 274 -15.55 0.65 -17.27
C LYS A 274 -16.67 0.47 -16.25
N TRP A 275 -16.50 0.97 -15.02
CA TRP A 275 -17.56 0.98 -13.99
C TRP A 275 -18.84 1.72 -14.43
N THR A 276 -18.75 2.64 -15.39
CA THR A 276 -19.92 3.41 -15.88
C THR A 276 -20.90 2.56 -16.70
N GLN A 277 -20.46 1.40 -17.17
CA GLN A 277 -21.27 0.44 -17.93
C GLN A 277 -22.22 -0.36 -17.03
N LEU A 278 -21.98 -0.34 -15.73
CA LEU A 278 -22.79 -1.04 -14.74
C LEU A 278 -24.10 -0.30 -14.43
N GLU A 279 -25.11 -1.08 -14.09
CA GLU A 279 -26.34 -0.54 -13.53
C GLU A 279 -26.10 0.05 -12.13
N ILE A 280 -26.90 1.02 -11.73
CA ILE A 280 -26.74 1.70 -10.43
C ILE A 280 -26.88 0.72 -9.26
N GLU A 281 -27.73 -0.29 -9.41
CA GLU A 281 -28.00 -1.31 -8.38
C GLU A 281 -27.05 -2.52 -8.51
N SER A 282 -26.03 -2.44 -9.38
CA SER A 282 -25.01 -3.50 -9.51
C SER A 282 -24.43 -3.87 -8.14
N PRO A 283 -24.26 -5.16 -7.82
CA PRO A 283 -23.71 -5.61 -6.54
C PRO A 283 -22.20 -5.38 -6.42
N PHE A 284 -21.54 -4.94 -7.49
CA PHE A 284 -20.12 -4.56 -7.54
C PHE A 284 -19.90 -3.30 -8.39
N THR A 285 -18.72 -2.70 -8.26
CA THR A 285 -18.17 -1.68 -9.17
C THR A 285 -16.79 -2.12 -9.64
N TYR A 286 -16.27 -1.56 -10.73
CA TYR A 286 -14.92 -1.88 -11.20
C TYR A 286 -13.91 -0.83 -10.76
N VAL A 287 -12.77 -1.27 -10.26
CA VAL A 287 -11.61 -0.41 -9.97
C VAL A 287 -10.40 -0.95 -10.71
N THR A 288 -9.61 -0.05 -11.29
CA THR A 288 -8.36 -0.41 -11.98
C THR A 288 -7.33 -0.88 -10.97
N PHE A 289 -6.64 -1.97 -11.27
CA PHE A 289 -5.61 -2.56 -10.42
C PHE A 289 -4.37 -2.93 -11.21
N GLU A 290 -3.21 -2.53 -10.70
CA GLU A 290 -1.90 -2.68 -11.35
C GLU A 290 -1.88 -2.25 -12.83
N GLU A 291 -2.72 -1.26 -13.18
CA GLU A 291 -2.89 -0.69 -14.53
C GLU A 291 -3.31 -1.69 -15.63
N GLN A 292 -3.53 -2.95 -15.27
CA GLN A 292 -3.76 -4.05 -16.21
C GLN A 292 -5.11 -4.74 -16.02
N LEU A 293 -5.64 -4.76 -14.79
CA LEU A 293 -6.88 -5.47 -14.46
C LEU A 293 -7.99 -4.51 -14.01
N LEU A 294 -9.21 -5.01 -14.15
CA LEU A 294 -10.40 -4.47 -13.50
C LEU A 294 -10.82 -5.39 -12.37
N LEU A 295 -10.67 -4.94 -11.12
CA LEU A 295 -11.24 -5.66 -9.99
C LEU A 295 -12.70 -5.26 -9.83
N ALA A 296 -13.58 -6.25 -9.78
CA ALA A 296 -14.90 -6.05 -9.22
C ALA A 296 -14.78 -6.00 -7.69
N VAL A 297 -15.29 -4.94 -7.10
CA VAL A 297 -15.23 -4.69 -5.65
C VAL A 297 -16.59 -4.20 -5.16
N GLU A 298 -16.79 -4.20 -3.84
CA GLU A 298 -18.01 -3.69 -3.25
C GLU A 298 -18.25 -2.23 -3.67
N PRO A 299 -19.45 -1.86 -4.14
CA PRO A 299 -19.72 -0.55 -4.72
C PRO A 299 -20.06 0.48 -3.63
N SER A 300 -19.20 0.60 -2.63
CA SER A 300 -19.33 1.51 -1.51
C SER A 300 -17.96 2.07 -1.11
N LEU A 301 -17.90 3.36 -0.78
CA LEU A 301 -16.70 3.93 -0.17
C LEU A 301 -16.52 3.47 1.28
N ARG A 302 -17.53 2.81 1.88
CA ARG A 302 -17.39 2.20 3.23
C ARG A 302 -16.58 0.90 3.20
N SER A 303 -16.46 0.27 2.03
CA SER A 303 -15.57 -0.86 1.85
C SER A 303 -14.11 -0.39 1.92
N LEU A 304 -13.31 -0.97 2.79
CA LEU A 304 -11.89 -0.67 2.91
C LEU A 304 -11.18 -0.91 1.58
N VAL A 305 -11.47 -2.04 0.94
CA VAL A 305 -10.84 -2.39 -0.35
C VAL A 305 -11.14 -1.33 -1.41
N THR A 306 -12.41 -0.99 -1.61
CA THR A 306 -12.83 -0.02 -2.62
C THR A 306 -12.25 1.36 -2.35
N SER A 307 -12.32 1.83 -1.10
CA SER A 307 -11.81 3.15 -0.71
C SER A 307 -10.30 3.26 -0.86
N VAL A 308 -9.53 2.23 -0.47
CA VAL A 308 -8.07 2.19 -0.62
C VAL A 308 -7.69 2.19 -2.09
N LEU A 309 -8.24 1.28 -2.90
CA LEU A 309 -7.86 1.15 -4.30
C LEU A 309 -8.17 2.43 -5.09
N ILE A 310 -9.29 3.10 -4.82
CA ILE A 310 -9.61 4.37 -5.46
C ILE A 310 -8.70 5.51 -4.96
N ALA A 311 -8.48 5.61 -3.64
CA ALA A 311 -7.73 6.71 -3.04
C ALA A 311 -6.22 6.63 -3.33
N GLN A 312 -5.63 5.43 -3.25
CA GLN A 312 -4.20 5.20 -3.41
C GLN A 312 -3.82 4.73 -4.82
N GLY A 313 -4.72 4.02 -5.51
CA GLY A 313 -4.44 3.37 -6.79
C GLY A 313 -3.76 2.00 -6.68
N ASP A 314 -3.41 1.57 -5.47
CA ASP A 314 -2.78 0.28 -5.19
C ASP A 314 -3.05 -0.15 -3.73
N TRP A 315 -2.67 -1.38 -3.38
CA TRP A 315 -2.75 -1.91 -2.02
C TRP A 315 -1.63 -1.38 -1.12
N PHE A 316 -1.95 -1.17 0.16
CA PHE A 316 -1.07 -0.47 1.10
C PHE A 316 -0.09 -1.38 1.86
N GLU A 317 -0.32 -2.70 1.86
CA GLU A 317 0.53 -3.63 2.60
C GLU A 317 1.91 -3.75 1.98
N LYS A 318 2.95 -3.65 2.83
CA LYS A 318 4.34 -3.70 2.39
C LYS A 318 4.73 -5.07 1.81
N GLU A 319 4.09 -6.14 2.27
CA GLU A 319 4.30 -7.51 1.77
C GLU A 319 3.83 -7.69 0.33
N MET A 320 3.04 -6.75 -0.22
CA MET A 320 2.69 -6.76 -1.63
C MET A 320 3.94 -6.65 -2.53
N GLU A 321 4.98 -5.91 -2.13
CA GLU A 321 6.24 -5.87 -2.90
C GLU A 321 6.93 -7.25 -2.90
N PHE A 322 7.00 -7.93 -1.75
CA PHE A 322 7.49 -9.31 -1.65
C PHE A 322 6.67 -10.25 -2.54
N TRP A 323 5.35 -10.23 -2.38
CA TRP A 323 4.40 -11.05 -3.13
C TRP A 323 4.66 -10.95 -4.63
N ARG A 324 4.78 -9.71 -5.11
CA ARG A 324 4.95 -9.42 -6.54
C ARG A 324 6.29 -9.87 -7.09
N ASN A 325 7.36 -9.74 -6.30
CA ASN A 325 8.72 -10.08 -6.71
C ASN A 325 9.00 -11.59 -6.57
N TRP A 326 8.32 -12.27 -5.65
CA TRP A 326 8.51 -13.69 -5.39
C TRP A 326 7.81 -14.59 -6.41
N LEU A 327 6.63 -14.16 -6.88
CA LEU A 327 5.84 -14.93 -7.82
C LEU A 327 6.46 -14.98 -9.22
N GLN A 328 6.43 -16.16 -9.83
CA GLN A 328 6.98 -16.44 -11.14
C GLN A 328 5.93 -17.09 -12.05
N PRO A 329 6.07 -16.97 -13.39
CA PRO A 329 5.21 -17.67 -14.34
C PRO A 329 5.16 -19.18 -14.07
N GLY A 330 3.96 -19.77 -14.15
CA GLY A 330 3.75 -21.21 -13.95
C GLY A 330 3.62 -21.66 -12.48
N MET A 331 3.75 -20.76 -11.50
CA MET A 331 3.55 -21.10 -10.09
C MET A 331 2.07 -21.41 -9.78
N THR A 332 1.87 -22.24 -8.76
CA THR A 332 0.56 -22.49 -8.14
C THR A 332 0.45 -21.80 -6.78
N VAL A 333 -0.55 -20.93 -6.65
CA VAL A 333 -0.78 -20.10 -5.45
C VAL A 333 -2.14 -20.45 -4.85
N ILE A 334 -2.19 -20.58 -3.52
CA ILE A 334 -3.46 -20.66 -2.78
C ILE A 334 -3.59 -19.39 -1.95
N ASP A 335 -4.72 -18.69 -2.08
CA ASP A 335 -5.07 -17.49 -1.33
C ASP A 335 -6.27 -17.78 -0.42
N VAL A 336 -6.01 -18.00 0.88
CA VAL A 336 -7.05 -18.24 1.89
C VAL A 336 -7.47 -16.93 2.52
N GLY A 337 -8.78 -16.66 2.49
CA GLY A 337 -9.33 -15.34 2.84
C GLY A 337 -9.08 -14.35 1.71
N ALA A 338 -9.43 -14.76 0.48
CA ALA A 338 -9.12 -13.97 -0.70
C ALA A 338 -9.84 -12.61 -0.73
N ASN A 339 -10.93 -12.43 0.03
CA ASN A 339 -11.75 -11.24 0.06
C ASN A 339 -12.13 -10.81 -1.38
N ALA A 340 -11.95 -9.54 -1.74
CA ALA A 340 -12.17 -9.02 -3.09
C ALA A 340 -11.03 -9.36 -4.08
N GLY A 341 -10.00 -10.09 -3.64
CA GLY A 341 -9.01 -10.72 -4.50
C GLY A 341 -7.75 -9.91 -4.78
N VAL A 342 -7.38 -8.94 -3.94
CA VAL A 342 -6.18 -8.11 -4.17
C VAL A 342 -4.92 -8.98 -4.34
N TYR A 343 -4.68 -9.92 -3.44
CA TYR A 343 -3.57 -10.88 -3.53
C TYR A 343 -3.77 -11.90 -4.66
N THR A 344 -4.96 -12.49 -4.74
CA THR A 344 -5.39 -13.41 -5.82
C THR A 344 -5.07 -12.88 -7.22
N PHE A 345 -5.50 -11.67 -7.55
CA PHE A 345 -5.37 -11.12 -8.90
C PHE A 345 -3.99 -10.52 -9.16
N SER A 346 -3.31 -10.03 -8.11
CA SER A 346 -1.88 -9.72 -8.22
C SER A 346 -1.06 -10.98 -8.56
N ALA A 347 -1.42 -12.13 -7.97
CA ALA A 347 -0.80 -13.40 -8.32
C ALA A 347 -1.18 -13.87 -9.73
N ALA A 348 -2.44 -13.74 -10.13
CA ALA A 348 -2.91 -14.13 -11.45
C ALA A 348 -2.12 -13.45 -12.58
N LEU A 349 -1.79 -12.17 -12.45
CA LEU A 349 -0.95 -11.43 -13.40
C LEU A 349 0.45 -12.01 -13.57
N ARG A 350 1.03 -12.57 -12.50
CA ARG A 350 2.43 -12.99 -12.45
C ARG A 350 2.62 -14.44 -12.82
N VAL A 351 1.74 -15.30 -12.33
CA VAL A 351 1.81 -16.73 -12.64
C VAL A 351 1.35 -17.02 -14.07
N GLY A 352 0.45 -16.18 -14.60
CA GLY A 352 -0.06 -16.28 -15.96
C GLY A 352 -0.84 -17.58 -16.24
N ALA A 353 -1.22 -17.76 -17.50
CA ALA A 353 -2.06 -18.89 -17.95
C ALA A 353 -1.42 -20.28 -17.80
N GLU A 354 -0.10 -20.34 -17.59
CA GLU A 354 0.62 -21.59 -17.31
C GLU A 354 0.63 -21.95 -15.82
N GLY A 355 0.24 -21.01 -14.95
CA GLY A 355 0.13 -21.19 -13.51
C GLY A 355 -1.30 -21.52 -13.06
N CYS A 356 -1.53 -21.44 -11.76
CA CYS A 356 -2.85 -21.60 -11.17
C CYS A 356 -2.98 -20.77 -9.89
N VAL A 357 -4.10 -20.08 -9.71
CA VAL A 357 -4.44 -19.41 -8.45
C VAL A 357 -5.74 -19.98 -7.92
N LEU A 358 -5.73 -20.49 -6.70
CA LEU A 358 -6.94 -20.95 -6.00
C LEU A 358 -7.29 -19.94 -4.90
N ALA A 359 -8.33 -19.16 -5.14
CA ALA A 359 -8.89 -18.20 -4.18
C ALA A 359 -9.95 -18.89 -3.32
N VAL A 360 -9.77 -18.90 -2.01
CA VAL A 360 -10.70 -19.48 -1.03
C VAL A 360 -11.32 -18.35 -0.23
N GLU A 361 -12.63 -18.18 -0.37
CA GLU A 361 -13.38 -17.08 0.26
C GLU A 361 -14.75 -17.54 0.74
N PRO A 362 -15.09 -17.40 2.03
CA PRO A 362 -16.39 -17.83 2.56
C PRO A 362 -17.52 -16.82 2.32
N PHE A 363 -17.26 -15.51 2.28
CA PHE A 363 -18.31 -14.49 2.18
C PHE A 363 -18.88 -14.41 0.77
N SER A 364 -20.18 -14.65 0.63
CA SER A 364 -20.84 -14.68 -0.68
C SER A 364 -20.72 -13.38 -1.48
N GLY A 365 -20.60 -12.23 -0.80
CA GLY A 365 -20.36 -10.93 -1.43
C GLY A 365 -19.01 -10.84 -2.14
N CYS A 366 -17.96 -11.28 -1.46
CA CYS A 366 -16.60 -11.33 -2.00
C CYS A 366 -16.46 -12.39 -3.09
N VAL A 367 -17.05 -13.58 -2.91
CA VAL A 367 -17.10 -14.62 -3.97
C VAL A 367 -17.66 -14.08 -5.28
N ARG A 368 -18.80 -13.35 -5.25
CA ARG A 368 -19.37 -12.74 -6.45
C ARG A 368 -18.40 -11.74 -7.12
N CYS A 369 -17.66 -10.98 -6.33
CA CYS A 369 -16.66 -10.05 -6.83
C CYS A 369 -15.46 -10.77 -7.46
N LEU A 370 -14.98 -11.86 -6.85
CA LEU A 370 -13.91 -12.70 -7.39
C LEU A 370 -14.30 -13.32 -8.73
N GLU A 371 -15.49 -13.94 -8.81
CA GLU A 371 -16.01 -14.56 -10.04
C GLU A 371 -16.18 -13.54 -11.18
N GLU A 372 -16.74 -12.37 -10.86
CA GLU A 372 -16.88 -11.28 -11.83
C GLU A 372 -15.53 -10.77 -12.32
N THR A 373 -14.55 -10.63 -11.42
CA THR A 373 -13.20 -10.22 -11.78
C THR A 373 -12.54 -11.24 -12.71
N CYS A 374 -12.71 -12.54 -12.46
CA CYS A 374 -12.24 -13.58 -13.36
C CYS A 374 -12.90 -13.45 -14.75
N THR A 375 -14.21 -13.17 -14.78
CA THR A 375 -14.99 -13.04 -16.01
C THR A 375 -14.58 -11.83 -16.84
N ILE A 376 -14.51 -10.64 -16.25
CA ILE A 376 -14.22 -9.40 -16.99
C ILE A 376 -12.78 -9.36 -17.51
N ASN A 377 -11.85 -10.04 -16.85
CA ASN A 377 -10.44 -10.12 -17.25
C ASN A 377 -10.06 -11.42 -17.98
N GLN A 378 -10.99 -12.38 -18.15
CA GLN A 378 -10.76 -13.68 -18.80
C GLN A 378 -9.61 -14.49 -18.15
N LEU A 379 -9.60 -14.56 -16.82
CA LEU A 379 -8.55 -15.22 -16.05
C LEU A 379 -8.88 -16.71 -15.79
N ASP A 380 -8.80 -17.52 -16.84
CA ASP A 380 -9.17 -18.95 -16.78
C ASP A 380 -8.31 -19.81 -15.82
N TRP A 381 -7.14 -19.30 -15.42
CA TRP A 381 -6.23 -19.97 -14.48
C TRP A 381 -6.51 -19.62 -13.01
N VAL A 382 -7.51 -18.77 -12.74
CA VAL A 382 -7.97 -18.46 -11.38
C VAL A 382 -9.22 -19.29 -11.08
N LYS A 383 -9.18 -20.03 -9.98
CA LYS A 383 -10.29 -20.83 -9.46
C LYS A 383 -10.80 -20.19 -8.18
N VAL A 384 -12.11 -19.92 -8.11
CA VAL A 384 -12.77 -19.38 -6.92
C VAL A 384 -13.48 -20.52 -6.19
N CYS A 385 -13.17 -20.69 -4.91
CA CYS A 385 -13.81 -21.66 -4.04
C CYS A 385 -14.61 -20.94 -2.95
N ALA A 386 -15.94 -21.06 -3.01
CA ALA A 386 -16.85 -20.51 -2.02
C ALA A 386 -16.89 -21.39 -0.76
N GLY A 387 -16.19 -20.95 0.28
CA GLY A 387 -16.14 -21.64 1.57
C GLY A 387 -14.90 -21.28 2.38
N ALA A 388 -14.84 -21.80 3.60
CA ALA A 388 -13.73 -21.57 4.53
C ALA A 388 -12.77 -22.77 4.54
N ALA A 389 -11.47 -22.49 4.44
CA ALA A 389 -10.46 -23.47 4.77
C ALA A 389 -10.39 -23.66 6.29
N SER A 390 -10.26 -24.90 6.76
CA SER A 390 -10.30 -25.25 8.18
C SER A 390 -9.62 -26.60 8.44
N ASP A 391 -9.66 -27.05 9.69
CA ASP A 391 -9.12 -28.33 10.14
C ASP A 391 -10.01 -29.55 9.81
N ARG A 392 -11.19 -29.31 9.22
CA ARG A 392 -12.20 -30.32 8.93
C ARG A 392 -13.13 -29.93 7.79
N ASN A 393 -13.76 -30.94 7.20
CA ASN A 393 -14.85 -30.77 6.24
C ASN A 393 -16.20 -30.66 6.96
N GLY A 394 -17.11 -29.82 6.46
CA GLY A 394 -18.44 -29.64 7.02
C GLY A 394 -19.05 -28.28 6.71
N THR A 395 -19.78 -27.72 7.67
CA THR A 395 -20.30 -26.35 7.62
C THR A 395 -19.86 -25.57 8.85
N ALA A 396 -19.78 -24.25 8.73
CA ALA A 396 -19.57 -23.33 9.85
C ALA A 396 -20.42 -22.07 9.66
N GLN A 397 -20.50 -21.25 10.72
CA GLN A 397 -21.08 -19.92 10.63
C GLN A 397 -19.98 -18.88 10.44
N LEU A 398 -20.16 -18.04 9.43
CA LEU A 398 -19.37 -16.85 9.20
C LEU A 398 -20.10 -15.66 9.85
N ALA A 399 -19.47 -15.03 10.84
CA ALA A 399 -19.96 -13.79 11.43
C ALA A 399 -19.67 -12.62 10.48
N LEU A 400 -20.71 -11.89 10.08
CA LEU A 400 -20.55 -10.74 9.19
C LEU A 400 -20.43 -9.44 9.98
N HIS A 401 -19.36 -8.72 9.72
CA HIS A 401 -19.08 -7.41 10.28
C HIS A 401 -19.38 -6.28 9.27
N GLY A 402 -19.25 -5.03 9.72
CA GLY A 402 -19.52 -3.86 8.86
C GLY A 402 -18.53 -3.71 7.71
N ALA A 403 -17.41 -4.41 7.76
CA ALA A 403 -16.39 -4.45 6.73
C ALA A 403 -15.98 -5.92 6.53
N SER A 404 -15.88 -6.35 5.26
CA SER A 404 -15.74 -7.75 4.87
C SER A 404 -14.45 -8.40 5.35
N GLU A 405 -13.39 -7.61 5.47
CA GLU A 405 -12.08 -8.03 5.95
C GLU A 405 -12.18 -8.55 7.39
N LEU A 406 -13.09 -8.02 8.22
CA LEU A 406 -13.25 -8.43 9.62
C LEU A 406 -14.16 -9.66 9.80
N ASN A 407 -14.62 -10.31 8.73
CA ASN A 407 -15.53 -11.45 8.85
C ASN A 407 -14.76 -12.67 9.39
N GLU A 408 -15.26 -13.27 10.47
CA GLU A 408 -14.57 -14.38 11.14
C GLU A 408 -15.46 -15.63 11.22
N ILE A 409 -14.84 -16.80 11.23
CA ILE A 409 -15.54 -18.07 11.52
C ILE A 409 -15.73 -18.18 13.03
N VAL A 410 -16.98 -18.37 13.46
CA VAL A 410 -17.31 -18.50 14.88
C VAL A 410 -17.72 -19.93 15.26
N SER A 411 -17.36 -20.33 16.47
CA SER A 411 -17.84 -21.57 17.06
C SER A 411 -19.22 -21.38 17.70
N SER A 412 -20.02 -22.45 17.80
CA SER A 412 -21.37 -22.41 18.39
C SER A 412 -21.40 -21.91 19.85
N ASP A 413 -20.28 -21.95 20.56
CA ASP A 413 -20.19 -21.52 21.97
C ASP A 413 -19.94 -20.00 22.11
N GLU A 414 -19.55 -19.30 21.04
CA GLU A 414 -19.26 -17.85 21.01
C GLU A 414 -20.46 -16.99 20.57
N GLU A 415 -21.58 -17.64 20.22
CA GLU A 415 -22.87 -17.04 19.80
C GLU A 415 -23.40 -15.93 20.74
N ALA A 416 -22.95 -15.91 22.00
CA ALA A 416 -23.45 -14.98 23.03
C ALA A 416 -22.88 -13.55 22.95
N THR A 417 -21.81 -13.29 22.19
CA THR A 417 -21.11 -11.98 22.19
C THR A 417 -21.25 -11.16 20.92
N VAL A 418 -21.49 -11.78 19.76
CA VAL A 418 -21.77 -11.09 18.50
C VAL A 418 -23.26 -10.74 18.47
N LYS A 419 -23.61 -9.46 18.23
CA LYS A 419 -25.01 -9.01 18.16
C LYS A 419 -25.80 -9.92 17.21
N ALA A 420 -26.87 -10.54 17.71
CA ALA A 420 -27.80 -11.34 16.91
C ALA A 420 -28.19 -10.59 15.63
N GLY A 421 -27.76 -11.07 14.45
CA GLY A 421 -28.19 -10.44 13.20
C GLY A 421 -27.64 -11.00 11.90
N ASN A 422 -26.32 -11.11 11.71
CA ASN A 422 -25.76 -11.34 10.37
C ASN A 422 -24.75 -12.50 10.39
N PHE A 423 -25.24 -13.71 10.13
CA PHE A 423 -24.40 -14.89 9.91
C PHE A 423 -24.70 -15.47 8.53
N GLU A 424 -23.67 -15.99 7.86
CA GLU A 424 -23.83 -16.84 6.68
C GLU A 424 -23.38 -18.27 7.03
N GLU A 425 -24.19 -19.27 6.67
CA GLU A 425 -23.74 -20.66 6.73
C GLU A 425 -22.85 -20.92 5.51
N VAL A 426 -21.63 -21.37 5.76
CA VAL A 426 -20.61 -21.58 4.72
C VAL A 426 -20.08 -23.00 4.77
N SER A 427 -19.70 -23.53 3.61
CA SER A 427 -18.99 -24.81 3.54
C SER A 427 -17.60 -24.65 4.14
N CYS A 428 -17.14 -25.69 4.84
CA CYS A 428 -15.79 -25.78 5.38
C CYS A 428 -15.09 -27.01 4.79
N PHE A 429 -13.79 -26.88 4.54
CA PHE A 429 -12.96 -27.97 4.03
C PHE A 429 -11.51 -27.85 4.51
N THR A 430 -10.82 -28.97 4.55
CA THR A 430 -9.35 -29.02 4.64
C THR A 430 -8.75 -28.61 3.29
N LEU A 431 -7.63 -27.87 3.29
CA LEU A 431 -6.96 -27.52 2.04
C LEU A 431 -6.50 -28.77 1.27
N ASP A 432 -6.07 -29.81 2.00
CA ASP A 432 -5.71 -31.10 1.38
C ASP A 432 -6.88 -31.72 0.59
N SER A 433 -8.11 -31.66 1.12
CA SER A 433 -9.29 -32.16 0.41
C SER A 433 -9.70 -31.29 -0.77
N LEU A 434 -9.55 -29.96 -0.65
CA LEU A 434 -9.85 -29.04 -1.73
C LEU A 434 -8.87 -29.21 -2.89
N MET A 435 -7.58 -29.41 -2.61
CA MET A 435 -6.58 -29.71 -3.64
C MET A 435 -6.91 -30.98 -4.43
N GLU A 436 -7.37 -32.03 -3.74
CA GLU A 436 -7.80 -33.28 -4.40
C GLU A 436 -9.01 -33.03 -5.30
N GLN A 437 -10.01 -32.29 -4.82
CA GLN A 437 -11.19 -31.91 -5.61
C GLN A 437 -10.81 -31.10 -6.86
N GLU A 438 -9.89 -30.14 -6.72
CA GLU A 438 -9.48 -29.23 -7.77
C GLU A 438 -8.36 -29.79 -8.66
N ALA A 439 -7.93 -31.04 -8.44
CA ALA A 439 -6.83 -31.70 -9.13
C ALA A 439 -5.52 -30.90 -9.10
N ILE A 440 -5.24 -30.21 -7.99
CA ILE A 440 -4.01 -29.46 -7.79
C ILE A 440 -2.94 -30.41 -7.25
N SER A 441 -1.78 -30.44 -7.90
CA SER A 441 -0.69 -31.40 -7.62
C SER A 441 0.60 -30.75 -7.11
N ARG A 442 0.61 -29.43 -6.93
CA ARG A 442 1.71 -28.65 -6.38
C ARG A 442 1.17 -27.38 -5.73
N VAL A 443 1.88 -26.86 -4.73
CA VAL A 443 1.65 -25.50 -4.19
C VAL A 443 3.02 -24.88 -4.01
N ASP A 444 3.24 -23.72 -4.65
CA ASP A 444 4.50 -22.99 -4.55
C ASP A 444 4.40 -21.92 -3.45
N LEU A 445 3.21 -21.32 -3.31
CA LEU A 445 2.94 -20.27 -2.32
C LEU A 445 1.54 -20.41 -1.70
N LEU A 446 1.44 -20.27 -0.39
CA LEU A 446 0.19 -20.26 0.38
C LEU A 446 0.06 -18.95 1.16
N LYS A 447 -0.98 -18.16 0.87
CA LYS A 447 -1.39 -17.02 1.70
C LYS A 447 -2.50 -17.44 2.66
N ILE A 448 -2.42 -17.03 3.91
CA ILE A 448 -3.44 -17.30 4.94
C ILE A 448 -3.79 -16.03 5.70
N ASP A 449 -5.03 -15.61 5.55
CA ASP A 449 -5.57 -14.40 6.18
C ASP A 449 -7.02 -14.71 6.53
N ALA A 450 -7.20 -15.42 7.64
CA ALA A 450 -8.47 -16.05 7.99
C ALA A 450 -9.06 -15.46 9.27
N GLU A 451 -8.67 -14.22 9.59
CA GLU A 451 -9.10 -13.43 10.75
C GLU A 451 -9.10 -14.23 12.05
N GLY A 452 -7.97 -14.89 12.33
CA GLY A 452 -7.74 -15.63 13.58
C GLY A 452 -7.99 -17.14 13.47
N HIS A 453 -8.28 -17.64 12.27
CA HIS A 453 -8.49 -19.07 11.99
C HIS A 453 -7.28 -19.73 11.29
N GLU A 454 -6.12 -19.04 11.26
CA GLU A 454 -4.93 -19.45 10.50
C GLU A 454 -4.38 -20.80 10.97
N LEU A 455 -4.39 -21.06 12.28
CA LEU A 455 -3.88 -22.31 12.85
C LEU A 455 -4.70 -23.52 12.39
N GLN A 456 -6.02 -23.37 12.30
CA GLN A 456 -6.94 -24.41 11.86
C GLN A 456 -6.79 -24.67 10.37
N VAL A 457 -6.60 -23.62 9.56
CA VAL A 457 -6.22 -23.75 8.14
C VAL A 457 -4.95 -24.59 8.01
N LEU A 458 -3.90 -24.27 8.78
CA LEU A 458 -2.63 -25.00 8.77
C LEU A 458 -2.77 -26.44 9.29
N ALA A 459 -3.65 -26.69 10.27
CA ALA A 459 -3.96 -28.04 10.76
C ALA A 459 -4.64 -28.89 9.68
N GLY A 460 -5.44 -28.29 8.81
CA GLY A 460 -6.07 -28.93 7.65
C GLY A 460 -5.20 -28.98 6.38
N SER A 461 -3.90 -28.69 6.48
CA SER A 461 -2.98 -28.56 5.34
C SER A 461 -1.79 -29.52 5.43
N ASN A 462 -1.97 -30.70 6.03
CA ASN A 462 -0.87 -31.58 6.37
C ASN A 462 -0.08 -32.05 5.14
N ARG A 463 -0.75 -32.46 4.06
CA ARG A 463 -0.08 -32.87 2.82
C ARG A 463 0.61 -31.69 2.17
N ILE A 464 -0.01 -30.51 2.15
CA ILE A 464 0.63 -29.29 1.64
C ILE A 464 1.97 -29.02 2.33
N LEU A 465 1.96 -29.04 3.66
CA LEU A 465 3.13 -28.70 4.46
C LEU A 465 4.22 -29.77 4.43
N THR A 466 3.88 -31.03 4.14
CA THR A 466 4.85 -32.15 4.16
C THR A 466 5.29 -32.63 2.79
N GLU A 467 4.43 -32.55 1.77
CA GLU A 467 4.74 -32.98 0.40
C GLU A 467 5.24 -31.84 -0.48
N PHE A 468 4.72 -30.62 -0.32
CA PHE A 468 5.05 -29.48 -1.19
C PHE A 468 5.93 -28.42 -0.51
N THR A 469 5.84 -28.28 0.81
CA THR A 469 6.64 -27.33 1.61
C THR A 469 6.62 -25.90 1.00
N PRO A 470 5.44 -25.31 0.73
CA PRO A 470 5.35 -24.04 0.01
C PRO A 470 5.95 -22.90 0.84
N THR A 471 6.26 -21.78 0.18
CA THR A 471 6.41 -20.49 0.87
C THR A 471 5.06 -20.08 1.47
N ILE A 472 5.04 -19.60 2.72
CA ILE A 472 3.79 -19.19 3.39
C ILE A 472 3.86 -17.72 3.74
N LEU A 473 2.81 -16.97 3.41
CA LEU A 473 2.56 -15.62 3.91
C LEU A 473 1.31 -15.69 4.79
N TYR A 474 1.37 -15.30 6.06
CA TYR A 474 0.20 -15.37 6.92
C TYR A 474 -0.02 -14.09 7.75
N GLU A 475 -1.28 -13.81 8.04
CA GLU A 475 -1.68 -12.75 8.95
C GLU A 475 -1.35 -13.14 10.41
N ASN A 476 -0.47 -12.37 11.02
CA ASN A 476 -0.04 -12.56 12.39
C ASN A 476 -0.86 -11.74 13.39
N ILE A 477 -1.63 -10.74 12.98
CA ILE A 477 -2.47 -9.96 13.89
C ILE A 477 -3.91 -9.96 13.37
N ALA A 478 -4.73 -10.87 13.90
CA ALA A 478 -6.16 -10.89 13.64
C ALA A 478 -6.91 -10.00 14.65
N GLY A 479 -7.54 -8.93 14.16
CA GLY A 479 -8.31 -7.98 14.95
C GLY A 479 -7.56 -7.44 16.19
N SER A 480 -8.13 -7.66 17.38
CA SER A 480 -7.58 -7.19 18.67
C SER A 480 -6.82 -8.26 19.47
N ARG A 481 -6.61 -9.45 18.90
CA ARG A 481 -6.11 -10.63 19.62
C ARG A 481 -4.58 -10.64 19.81
N GLY A 482 -3.87 -9.68 19.22
CA GLY A 482 -2.41 -9.59 19.26
C GLY A 482 -1.74 -10.61 18.32
N SER A 483 -0.44 -10.82 18.48
CA SER A 483 0.35 -11.68 17.58
C SER A 483 -0.01 -13.17 17.69
N ASN A 484 -0.07 -13.85 16.54
CA ASN A 484 -0.49 -15.24 16.38
C ASN A 484 0.64 -16.23 16.72
N LEU A 485 1.05 -16.24 18.00
CA LEU A 485 2.19 -17.04 18.46
C LEU A 485 2.04 -18.54 18.20
N ALA A 486 0.81 -19.06 18.24
CA ALA A 486 0.54 -20.48 17.99
C ALA A 486 0.84 -20.89 16.55
N VAL A 487 0.56 -20.02 15.57
CA VAL A 487 0.90 -20.25 14.16
C VAL A 487 2.42 -20.28 13.99
N ALA A 488 3.11 -19.31 14.58
CA ALA A 488 4.56 -19.22 14.52
C ALA A 488 5.23 -20.49 15.10
N ASP A 489 4.74 -20.98 16.25
CA ASP A 489 5.24 -22.22 16.86
C ASP A 489 4.94 -23.45 15.98
N TYR A 490 3.72 -23.56 15.47
CA TYR A 490 3.29 -24.68 14.61
C TYR A 490 4.13 -24.83 13.34
N LEU A 491 4.49 -23.70 12.71
CA LEU A 491 5.34 -23.66 11.52
C LEU A 491 6.79 -24.00 11.86
N ARG A 492 7.36 -23.45 12.94
CA ARG A 492 8.72 -23.78 13.39
C ARG A 492 8.89 -25.27 13.68
N GLU A 493 7.90 -25.89 14.33
CA GLU A 493 7.90 -27.34 14.58
C GLU A 493 7.92 -28.19 13.30
N ARG A 494 7.58 -27.60 12.15
CA ARG A 494 7.57 -28.24 10.82
C ARG A 494 8.76 -27.82 9.96
N GLY A 495 9.79 -27.22 10.56
CA GLY A 495 11.02 -26.85 9.85
C GLY A 495 10.86 -25.59 9.00
N TYR A 496 9.96 -24.68 9.37
CA TYR A 496 9.90 -23.36 8.75
C TYR A 496 10.67 -22.31 9.55
N GLN A 497 11.45 -21.49 8.86
CA GLN A 497 12.03 -20.28 9.39
C GLN A 497 11.12 -19.08 9.08
N LEU A 498 10.95 -18.20 10.08
CA LEU A 498 10.07 -17.04 9.99
C LEU A 498 10.85 -15.76 9.69
N PHE A 499 10.24 -14.88 8.91
CA PHE A 499 10.83 -13.63 8.44
C PHE A 499 9.79 -12.51 8.45
N GLN A 500 10.25 -11.30 8.70
CA GLN A 500 9.53 -10.07 8.31
C GLN A 500 10.09 -9.56 6.99
N TYR A 501 9.25 -8.92 6.20
CA TYR A 501 9.69 -8.24 4.98
C TYR A 501 10.09 -6.79 5.27
N GLN A 502 11.24 -6.40 4.75
CA GLN A 502 11.72 -5.03 4.73
C GLN A 502 11.58 -4.46 3.31
N PRO A 503 10.55 -3.61 3.06
CA PRO A 503 10.31 -3.00 1.75
C PRO A 503 11.46 -2.08 1.35
N TYR A 504 11.51 -1.74 0.06
CA TYR A 504 12.58 -0.95 -0.59
C TYR A 504 13.94 -1.66 -0.63
N LEU A 505 14.41 -2.23 0.48
CA LEU A 505 15.60 -3.07 0.52
C LEU A 505 15.37 -4.46 -0.10
N GLY A 506 14.11 -4.93 -0.12
CA GLY A 506 13.76 -6.22 -0.68
C GLY A 506 14.34 -7.38 0.12
N GLN A 507 14.41 -7.24 1.44
CA GLN A 507 15.08 -8.19 2.33
C GLN A 507 14.10 -8.90 3.26
N LEU A 508 14.41 -10.16 3.55
CA LEU A 508 13.75 -10.94 4.59
C LEU A 508 14.62 -10.91 5.85
N ILE A 509 14.10 -10.29 6.91
CA ILE A 509 14.79 -10.21 8.19
C ILE A 509 14.30 -11.37 9.07
N PRO A 510 15.20 -12.28 9.53
CA PRO A 510 14.80 -13.41 10.37
C PRO A 510 14.12 -12.99 11.68
N ILE A 511 13.10 -13.74 12.07
CA ILE A 511 12.37 -13.61 13.34
C ILE A 511 12.79 -14.75 14.26
N ASN A 512 13.72 -14.46 15.16
CA ASN A 512 14.33 -15.47 16.03
C ASN A 512 13.60 -15.60 17.37
N TYR A 513 13.01 -14.51 17.87
CA TYR A 513 12.38 -14.48 19.19
C TYR A 513 10.87 -14.21 19.09
N ARG A 514 10.13 -14.44 20.19
CA ARG A 514 8.68 -14.19 20.21
C ARG A 514 8.36 -12.70 20.27
N GLU A 515 9.22 -11.90 20.88
CA GLU A 515 9.09 -10.44 20.93
C GLU A 515 9.15 -9.84 19.52
N ASP A 516 9.92 -10.47 18.61
CA ASP A 516 10.03 -10.10 17.21
C ASP A 516 8.75 -10.41 16.39
N LEU A 517 7.68 -10.91 16.99
CA LEU A 517 6.37 -11.05 16.32
C LEU A 517 5.42 -9.89 16.66
N GLN A 518 5.73 -9.12 17.71
CA GLN A 518 4.86 -8.05 18.17
C GLN A 518 4.77 -6.91 17.15
N GLY A 519 3.56 -6.39 16.95
CA GLY A 519 3.29 -5.24 16.08
C GLY A 519 3.41 -5.50 14.58
N ARG A 520 3.66 -6.74 14.15
CA ARG A 520 3.81 -7.11 12.74
C ARG A 520 2.53 -7.74 12.20
N LEU A 521 1.93 -7.08 11.22
CA LEU A 521 0.67 -7.55 10.61
C LEU A 521 0.85 -8.90 9.92
N ASN A 522 1.83 -9.02 9.01
CA ASN A 522 2.07 -10.22 8.21
C ASN A 522 3.45 -10.81 8.46
N ILE A 523 3.57 -12.13 8.35
CA ILE A 523 4.82 -12.88 8.50
C ILE A 523 5.01 -13.83 7.31
N ILE A 524 6.26 -13.95 6.86
CA ILE A 524 6.66 -14.87 5.80
C ILE A 524 7.36 -16.07 6.46
N ALA A 525 6.96 -17.28 6.09
CA ALA A 525 7.61 -18.51 6.50
C ALA A 525 8.17 -19.23 5.28
N LEU A 526 9.46 -19.55 5.34
CA LEU A 526 10.16 -20.34 4.32
C LEU A 526 10.58 -21.69 4.90
N PRO A 527 10.51 -22.79 4.14
CA PRO A 527 11.07 -24.06 4.58
C PRO A 527 12.58 -23.90 4.79
N GLU A 528 13.10 -24.49 5.87
CA GLU A 528 14.54 -24.60 6.07
C GLU A 528 15.16 -25.34 4.89
N SER A 529 16.20 -24.74 4.29
CA SER A 529 16.96 -25.43 3.25
C SER A 529 17.64 -26.64 3.89
N GLU A 530 17.45 -27.84 3.33
CA GLU A 530 18.30 -28.98 3.72
C GLU A 530 19.76 -28.58 3.47
N SER A 531 20.52 -28.44 4.57
CA SER A 531 21.92 -27.99 4.62
C SER A 531 22.89 -28.86 3.85
#